data_AF-A0A3D2HPI2-F1
#
_entry.id   AF-A0A3D2HPI2-F1
#
_cell.length_a   1.000
_cell.length_b   1.000
_cell.length_c   1.000
_cell.angle_alpha   90.00
_cell.angle_beta   90.00
_cell.angle_gamma   90.00
#
_symmetry.space_group_name_H-M   'P 1'
#
loop_
_entity.id
_entity.type
_entity.pdbx_description
1 polymer ?
#
loop_
_entity_poly.entity_id
_entity_poly.type
_entity_poly.pdbx_seq_one_letter_code
_entity_poly.pdbx_strand_id
1 'polypeptide(L)'
;MTDDGVTLFVYDNSTGESYVLEKDENAYPNVYTAEVPSTMTSCVVYRYLEAVYETPVGGDTGNVYNSWSAKTSKSNNCVTLSNDEEVSVGPYVPEKKPAFELSRVYFDNSKAKWSEVYIYGWAESGLANTAVAMTQIAGTNIWYYDFETPLSPGAKCFLFKDTESTWNNQTLDIVVTKDMNCYLANAGSKSGGTWSYYTEK
;
A
#
# COMPACT_ATOMS: atom_id res chain seq x y z
N MET A 1 9.18 1.70 -1.33
CA MET A 1 9.59 2.39 -2.57
C MET A 1 8.37 3.07 -3.13
N THR A 2 8.51 4.28 -3.66
CA THR A 2 7.46 4.82 -4.54
C THR A 2 7.45 3.90 -5.78
N ASP A 3 6.27 3.52 -6.27
CA ASP A 3 6.10 2.49 -7.32
C ASP A 3 6.71 2.84 -8.70
N ASP A 4 7.44 3.96 -8.75
CA ASP A 4 8.06 4.57 -9.90
C ASP A 4 9.60 4.45 -9.91
N GLY A 5 10.17 3.62 -9.03
CA GLY A 5 11.57 3.19 -9.11
C GLY A 5 12.60 4.21 -8.60
N VAL A 6 12.18 5.15 -7.76
CA VAL A 6 13.09 6.12 -7.12
C VAL A 6 13.21 5.90 -5.61
N THR A 7 14.28 6.44 -5.05
CA THR A 7 14.63 6.32 -3.63
C THR A 7 14.39 7.64 -2.91
N LEU A 8 14.02 7.57 -1.63
CA LEU A 8 13.94 8.74 -0.77
C LEU A 8 15.26 8.91 -0.02
N PHE A 9 15.76 10.13 0.04
CA PHE A 9 16.97 10.50 0.77
C PHE A 9 16.66 11.66 1.72
N VAL A 10 17.31 11.69 2.87
CA VAL A 10 17.41 12.89 3.69
C VAL A 10 18.83 13.45 3.58
N TYR A 11 18.93 14.71 3.17
CA TYR A 11 20.19 15.42 2.96
C TYR A 11 20.41 16.45 4.08
N ASP A 12 21.57 16.40 4.73
CA ASP A 12 21.99 17.39 5.73
C ASP A 12 22.67 18.59 5.05
N ASN A 13 21.99 19.73 5.07
CA ASN A 13 22.49 20.98 4.49
C ASN A 13 23.80 21.47 5.12
N SER A 14 24.14 21.00 6.31
CA SER A 14 25.29 21.47 7.09
C SER A 14 26.56 20.72 6.74
N THR A 15 26.44 19.42 6.45
CA THR A 15 27.56 18.50 6.22
C THR A 15 27.70 18.08 4.76
N GLY A 16 26.61 18.15 3.98
CA GLY A 16 26.56 17.61 2.62
C GLY A 16 26.37 16.10 2.57
N GLU A 17 26.04 15.45 3.69
CA GLU A 17 25.79 14.01 3.75
C GLU A 17 24.34 13.67 3.39
N SER A 18 24.17 12.54 2.71
CA SER A 18 22.86 11.95 2.40
C SER A 18 22.67 10.63 3.11
N TYR A 19 21.46 10.42 3.62
CA TYR A 19 21.03 9.17 4.27
C TYR A 19 19.83 8.61 3.53
N VAL A 20 19.85 7.31 3.24
CA VAL A 20 18.75 6.62 2.57
C VAL A 20 17.58 6.49 3.55
N LEU A 21 16.38 6.87 3.10
CA LEU A 21 15.14 6.61 3.81
C LEU A 21 14.64 5.21 3.41
N GLU A 22 14.76 4.27 4.33
CA GLU A 22 14.30 2.90 4.15
C GLU A 22 12.86 2.76 4.62
N LYS A 23 12.08 1.90 3.96
CA LYS A 23 10.71 1.61 4.36
C LYS A 23 10.72 0.93 5.73
N ASP A 24 9.94 1.43 6.67
CA ASP A 24 9.76 0.78 7.96
C ASP A 24 8.74 -0.37 7.80
N GLU A 25 9.25 -1.61 7.80
CA GLU A 25 8.44 -2.82 7.65
C GLU A 25 7.58 -3.14 8.89
N ASN A 26 7.83 -2.49 10.03
CA ASN A 26 7.05 -2.66 11.26
C ASN A 26 5.93 -1.61 11.42
N ALA A 27 6.06 -0.46 10.76
CA ALA A 27 5.05 0.59 10.73
C ALA A 27 4.10 0.43 9.52
N TYR A 28 3.25 1.43 9.28
CA TYR A 28 2.41 1.44 8.07
C TYR A 28 3.25 1.53 6.79
N PRO A 29 2.73 1.03 5.64
CA PRO A 29 3.49 0.93 4.39
C PRO A 29 3.99 2.25 3.79
N ASN A 30 3.52 3.39 4.30
CA ASN A 30 3.92 4.74 3.89
C ASN A 30 4.98 5.38 4.81
N VAL A 31 5.48 4.68 5.83
CA VAL A 31 6.50 5.20 6.74
C VAL A 31 7.90 4.82 6.25
N TYR A 32 8.79 5.81 6.19
CA TYR A 32 10.19 5.64 5.87
C TYR A 32 11.06 6.26 6.97
N THR A 33 12.20 5.63 7.27
CA THR A 33 13.08 6.04 8.37
C THR A 33 14.55 6.04 7.95
N ALA A 34 15.33 6.91 8.59
CA ALA A 34 16.77 7.00 8.42
C ALA A 34 17.40 7.38 9.77
N GLU A 35 18.54 6.78 10.10
CA GLU A 35 19.35 7.21 11.24
C GLU A 35 20.23 8.38 10.82
N VAL A 36 20.13 9.49 11.55
CA VAL A 36 20.83 10.75 11.24
C VAL A 36 21.53 11.29 12.49
N PRO A 37 22.60 12.09 12.35
CA PRO A 37 23.26 12.72 13.48
C PRO A 37 22.30 13.57 14.31
N SER A 38 22.39 13.46 15.65
CA SER A 38 21.53 14.23 16.56
C SER A 38 21.73 15.76 16.51
N THR A 39 22.76 16.22 15.78
CA THR A 39 23.08 17.61 15.50
C THR A 39 22.35 18.18 14.28
N MET A 40 21.72 17.33 13.47
CA MET A 40 20.98 17.76 12.28
C MET A 40 19.69 18.48 12.68
N THR A 41 19.59 19.77 12.32
CA THR A 41 18.44 20.64 12.66
C THR A 41 17.69 21.16 11.43
N SER A 42 18.26 20.94 10.24
CA SER A 42 17.63 21.23 8.97
C SER A 42 18.06 20.18 7.96
N CYS A 43 17.11 19.70 7.17
CA CYS A 43 17.39 18.76 6.10
C CYS A 43 16.55 19.09 4.86
N VAL A 44 16.90 18.45 3.76
CA VAL A 44 16.07 18.38 2.57
C VAL A 44 15.76 16.92 2.30
N VAL A 45 14.48 16.57 2.20
CA VAL A 45 14.07 15.25 1.74
C VAL A 45 14.05 15.29 0.22
N TYR A 46 14.80 14.40 -0.42
CA TYR A 46 14.85 14.25 -1.86
C TYR A 46 14.17 12.95 -2.28
N ARG A 47 13.36 13.06 -3.33
CA ARG A 47 12.96 11.90 -4.13
C ARG A 47 13.88 11.86 -5.35
N TYR A 48 14.79 10.89 -5.40
CA TYR A 48 15.85 10.86 -6.41
C TYR A 48 16.35 9.45 -6.77
N LEU A 49 17.09 9.34 -7.88
CA LEU A 49 17.61 8.05 -8.39
C LEU A 49 18.87 7.58 -7.66
N GLU A 50 19.70 8.51 -7.18
CA GLU A 50 21.00 8.24 -6.56
C GLU A 50 21.19 9.11 -5.31
N ALA A 51 22.22 8.82 -4.50
CA ALA A 51 22.54 9.63 -3.34
C ALA A 51 22.86 11.09 -3.74
N VAL A 52 22.40 12.05 -2.92
CA VAL A 52 22.55 13.48 -3.20
C VAL A 52 23.80 14.02 -2.50
N TYR A 53 24.79 14.47 -3.26
CA TYR A 53 26.06 15.00 -2.72
C TYR A 53 26.17 16.53 -2.81
N GLU A 54 25.30 17.14 -3.59
CA GLU A 54 25.13 18.59 -3.72
C GLU A 54 23.66 18.87 -4.08
N THR A 55 23.19 20.11 -3.88
CA THR A 55 21.84 20.49 -4.30
C THR A 55 21.67 20.18 -5.79
N PRO A 56 20.75 19.27 -6.19
CA PRO A 56 20.59 18.91 -7.58
C PRO A 56 20.21 20.15 -8.39
N VAL A 57 21.10 20.60 -9.28
CA VAL A 57 20.81 21.63 -10.27
C VAL A 57 20.04 20.96 -11.40
N GLY A 58 18.73 21.22 -11.47
CA GLY A 58 17.84 20.59 -12.46
C GLY A 58 18.39 20.69 -13.88
N GLY A 59 18.60 19.55 -14.52
CA GLY A 59 19.01 19.44 -15.93
C GLY A 59 17.86 18.97 -16.82
N ASP A 60 17.86 19.43 -18.08
CA ASP A 60 16.84 19.27 -19.13
C ASP A 60 16.49 17.82 -19.57
N THR A 61 16.85 16.81 -18.78
CA THR A 61 16.69 15.38 -19.13
C THR A 61 15.79 14.66 -18.14
N GLY A 62 14.48 14.88 -18.23
CA GLY A 62 13.42 13.92 -17.84
C GLY A 62 13.38 13.36 -16.41
N ASN A 63 14.21 13.84 -15.48
CA ASN A 63 14.28 13.32 -14.12
C ASN A 63 13.12 13.86 -13.28
N VAL A 64 12.48 12.99 -12.49
CA VAL A 64 11.47 13.41 -11.51
C VAL A 64 12.19 13.82 -10.24
N TYR A 65 12.25 15.13 -9.99
CA TYR A 65 12.85 15.72 -8.80
C TYR A 65 11.76 16.35 -7.94
N ASN A 66 11.62 15.86 -6.71
CA ASN A 66 10.92 16.60 -5.69
C ASN A 66 11.86 16.76 -4.49
N SER A 67 11.86 17.96 -3.91
CA SER A 67 12.66 18.27 -2.73
C SER A 67 11.83 19.04 -1.72
N TRP A 68 11.94 18.65 -0.45
CA TRP A 68 11.16 19.23 0.63
C TRP A 68 12.08 19.63 1.76
N SER A 69 12.17 20.93 2.03
CA SER A 69 12.97 21.44 3.15
C SER A 69 12.22 21.29 4.46
N ALA A 70 12.88 20.73 5.48
CA ALA A 70 12.32 20.53 6.80
C ALA A 70 13.29 21.01 7.89
N LYS A 71 12.73 21.48 9.01
CA LYS A 71 13.47 21.77 10.24
C LYS A 71 13.18 20.69 11.26
N THR A 72 14.16 19.85 11.56
CA THR A 72 14.03 18.71 12.45
C THR A 72 14.59 19.01 13.84
N SER A 73 14.13 18.27 14.83
CA SER A 73 14.71 18.27 16.18
C SER A 73 14.52 16.90 16.83
N LYS A 74 15.07 16.73 18.04
CA LYS A 74 14.81 15.52 18.83
C LYS A 74 13.33 15.30 19.15
N SER A 75 12.53 16.36 19.19
CA SER A 75 11.08 16.28 19.45
C SER A 75 10.24 16.33 18.18
N ASN A 76 10.74 16.93 17.10
CA ASN A 76 10.06 17.07 15.83
C ASN A 76 10.89 16.36 14.75
N ASN A 77 10.80 15.03 14.74
CA ASN A 77 11.63 14.13 13.94
C ASN A 77 10.87 13.42 12.82
N CYS A 78 9.59 13.75 12.60
CA CYS A 78 8.78 13.20 11.52
C CYS A 78 8.41 14.31 10.53
N VAL A 79 8.63 14.03 9.25
CA VAL A 79 8.32 14.93 8.13
C VAL A 79 7.18 14.30 7.31
N THR A 80 6.03 14.94 7.29
CA THR A 80 4.88 14.50 6.47
C THR A 80 4.91 15.25 5.14
N LEU A 81 4.91 14.48 4.05
CA LEU A 81 4.91 14.99 2.68
C LEU A 81 3.51 14.82 2.07
N SER A 82 2.99 15.87 1.45
CA SER A 82 1.78 15.80 0.63
C SER A 82 2.10 15.98 -0.85
N ASN A 83 1.15 15.58 -1.70
CA ASN A 83 1.25 15.74 -3.15
C ASN A 83 1.24 17.21 -3.60
N ASP A 84 0.78 18.12 -2.72
CA ASP A 84 0.64 19.56 -2.98
C ASP A 84 1.84 20.37 -2.43
N GLU A 85 2.99 19.73 -2.27
CA GLU A 85 4.25 20.32 -1.76
C GLU A 85 4.21 20.81 -0.30
N GLU A 86 3.11 20.56 0.42
CA GLU A 86 3.00 20.93 1.83
C GLU A 86 3.85 20.00 2.69
N VAL A 87 4.77 20.60 3.44
CA VAL A 87 5.66 19.92 4.38
C VAL A 87 5.24 20.31 5.78
N SER A 88 4.90 19.32 6.60
CA SER A 88 4.73 19.53 8.05
C SER A 88 5.75 18.72 8.82
N VAL A 89 6.20 19.27 9.95
CA VAL A 89 7.14 18.60 10.84
C VAL A 89 6.53 18.49 12.23
N GLY A 90 6.56 17.29 12.80
CA GLY A 90 6.05 17.00 14.13
C GLY A 90 6.79 15.85 14.80
N PRO A 91 6.41 15.48 16.04
CA PRO A 91 6.92 14.27 16.66
C PRO A 91 6.51 13.04 15.85
N TYR A 92 7.41 12.07 15.74
CA TYR A 92 7.05 10.76 15.24
C TYR A 92 5.99 10.13 16.16
N VAL A 93 4.82 9.85 15.57
CA VAL A 93 3.78 9.05 16.20
C VAL A 93 3.78 7.72 15.46
N PRO A 94 4.24 6.62 16.10
CA PRO A 94 4.26 5.33 15.44
C PRO A 94 2.86 4.92 15.02
N GLU A 95 2.64 4.82 13.72
CA GLU A 95 1.44 4.16 13.21
C GLU A 95 1.63 2.66 13.40
N LYS A 96 0.89 2.07 14.36
CA LYS A 96 0.95 0.62 14.57
C LYS A 96 0.29 -0.08 13.39
N LYS A 97 1.04 -0.91 12.67
CA LYS A 97 0.47 -1.90 11.75
C LYS A 97 -0.73 -2.57 12.45
N PRO A 98 -1.93 -2.60 11.84
CA PRO A 98 -3.09 -3.21 12.49
C PRO A 98 -2.77 -4.64 12.91
N ALA A 99 -3.15 -5.06 14.12
CA ALA A 99 -2.98 -6.43 14.58
C ALA A 99 -3.77 -7.45 13.71
N PHE A 100 -4.72 -6.95 12.92
CA PHE A 100 -5.46 -7.71 11.95
C PHE A 100 -4.73 -7.70 10.61
N GLU A 101 -4.44 -8.89 10.09
CA GLU A 101 -4.03 -9.11 8.72
C GLU A 101 -5.01 -10.09 8.06
N LEU A 102 -5.36 -9.82 6.81
CA LEU A 102 -6.22 -10.67 6.00
C LEU A 102 -5.34 -11.71 5.28
N SER A 103 -5.16 -12.87 5.90
CA SER A 103 -4.45 -14.02 5.30
C SER A 103 -5.36 -14.84 4.37
N ARG A 104 -6.65 -14.93 4.68
CA ARG A 104 -7.66 -15.59 3.84
C ARG A 104 -8.83 -14.65 3.61
N VAL A 105 -9.21 -14.48 2.36
CA VAL A 105 -10.44 -13.76 1.98
C VAL A 105 -11.50 -14.74 1.51
N TYR A 106 -12.74 -14.48 1.94
CA TYR A 106 -13.93 -15.18 1.51
C TYR A 106 -14.76 -14.30 0.59
N PHE A 107 -15.43 -14.94 -0.36
CA PHE A 107 -16.39 -14.31 -1.26
C PHE A 107 -17.73 -15.05 -1.13
N ASP A 108 -18.77 -14.33 -0.72
CA ASP A 108 -20.13 -14.84 -0.67
C ASP A 108 -20.81 -14.61 -2.02
N ASN A 109 -20.85 -15.67 -2.82
CA ASN A 109 -21.44 -15.71 -4.15
C ASN A 109 -22.98 -15.89 -4.13
N SER A 110 -23.63 -15.81 -2.95
CA SER A 110 -25.06 -16.07 -2.81
C SER A 110 -25.95 -15.09 -3.58
N LYS A 111 -25.47 -13.87 -3.86
CA LYS A 111 -26.18 -12.86 -4.65
C LYS A 111 -25.64 -12.70 -6.07
N ALA A 112 -24.33 -12.76 -6.25
CA ALA A 112 -23.69 -12.60 -7.56
C ALA A 112 -24.00 -13.77 -8.52
N LYS A 113 -24.14 -14.99 -7.98
CA LYS A 113 -24.49 -16.21 -8.73
C LYS A 113 -23.56 -16.50 -9.91
N TRP A 114 -22.28 -16.17 -9.78
CA TRP A 114 -21.27 -16.54 -10.77
C TRP A 114 -21.05 -18.06 -10.76
N SER A 115 -20.82 -18.66 -11.93
CA SER A 115 -20.56 -20.10 -12.01
C SER A 115 -19.21 -20.47 -11.39
N GLU A 116 -18.23 -19.59 -11.57
CA GLU A 116 -16.88 -19.68 -11.02
C GLU A 116 -16.50 -18.33 -10.43
N VAL A 117 -15.63 -18.32 -9.43
CA VAL A 117 -15.13 -17.09 -8.81
C VAL A 117 -13.62 -17.08 -8.91
N TYR A 118 -13.07 -15.99 -9.44
CA TYR A 118 -11.65 -15.72 -9.51
C TYR A 118 -11.33 -14.47 -8.69
N ILE A 119 -10.14 -14.46 -8.10
CA ILE A 119 -9.53 -13.26 -7.54
C ILE A 119 -8.49 -12.74 -8.54
N TYR A 120 -8.52 -11.44 -8.80
CA TYR A 120 -7.50 -10.74 -9.59
C TYR A 120 -6.87 -9.68 -8.72
N GLY A 121 -5.55 -9.52 -8.77
CA GLY A 121 -4.89 -8.47 -8.00
C GLY A 121 -3.59 -8.00 -8.60
N TRP A 122 -3.13 -6.86 -8.09
CA TRP A 122 -1.88 -6.21 -8.49
C TRP A 122 -0.70 -6.78 -7.69
N ALA A 123 0.50 -6.24 -7.89
CA ALA A 123 1.74 -6.76 -7.27
C ALA A 123 1.67 -6.79 -5.74
N GLU A 124 1.01 -5.81 -5.13
CA GLU A 124 0.84 -5.62 -3.69
C GLU A 124 -0.05 -6.68 -3.05
N SER A 125 -0.82 -7.42 -3.85
CA SER A 125 -1.58 -8.60 -3.41
C SER A 125 -0.81 -9.92 -3.53
N GLY A 126 0.38 -9.89 -4.15
CA GLY A 126 1.12 -11.09 -4.57
C GLY A 126 0.64 -11.70 -5.90
N LEU A 127 -0.48 -11.22 -6.49
CA LEU A 127 -1.06 -11.78 -7.71
C LEU A 127 -0.47 -11.21 -9.02
N ALA A 128 0.20 -10.05 -8.96
CA ALA A 128 0.96 -9.46 -10.07
C ALA A 128 0.20 -9.39 -11.43
N ASN A 129 -1.02 -8.82 -11.42
CA ASN A 129 -1.92 -8.70 -12.57
C ASN A 129 -2.42 -10.04 -13.15
N THR A 130 -2.54 -11.05 -12.28
CA THR A 130 -3.04 -12.38 -12.66
C THR A 130 -4.38 -12.66 -11.98
N ALA A 131 -5.27 -13.39 -12.69
CA ALA A 131 -6.49 -13.95 -12.12
C ALA A 131 -6.23 -15.40 -11.67
N VAL A 132 -6.65 -15.74 -10.45
CA VAL A 132 -6.51 -17.07 -9.88
C VAL A 132 -7.89 -17.57 -9.46
N ALA A 133 -8.20 -18.83 -9.78
CA ALA A 133 -9.45 -19.46 -9.36
C ALA A 133 -9.51 -19.55 -7.83
N MET A 134 -10.63 -19.14 -7.26
CA MET A 134 -10.89 -19.32 -5.84
C MET A 134 -11.39 -20.75 -5.59
N THR A 135 -11.28 -21.22 -4.34
CA THR A 135 -11.78 -22.55 -3.95
C THR A 135 -13.17 -22.42 -3.33
N GLN A 136 -14.17 -23.12 -3.87
CA GLN A 136 -15.50 -23.18 -3.26
C GLN A 136 -15.50 -24.07 -2.00
N ILE A 137 -16.10 -23.58 -0.91
CA ILE A 137 -16.44 -24.41 0.24
C ILE A 137 -17.65 -25.27 -0.13
N ALA A 138 -17.45 -26.58 -0.22
CA ALA A 138 -18.45 -27.53 -0.67
C ALA A 138 -19.78 -27.39 0.09
N GLY A 139 -20.89 -27.39 -0.65
CA GLY A 139 -22.24 -27.26 -0.08
C GLY A 139 -22.62 -25.82 0.32
N THR A 140 -21.80 -24.82 0.02
CA THR A 140 -22.08 -23.41 0.32
C THR A 140 -21.94 -22.51 -0.92
N ASN A 141 -22.30 -21.23 -0.80
CA ASN A 141 -21.98 -20.21 -1.80
C ASN A 141 -20.68 -19.46 -1.48
N ILE A 142 -19.89 -19.94 -0.52
CA ILE A 142 -18.67 -19.27 -0.07
C ILE A 142 -17.48 -19.82 -0.84
N TRP A 143 -16.66 -18.91 -1.36
CA TRP A 143 -15.40 -19.19 -2.02
C TRP A 143 -14.27 -18.55 -1.23
N TYR A 144 -13.06 -19.11 -1.25
CA TYR A 144 -11.92 -18.54 -0.54
C TYR A 144 -10.64 -18.51 -1.38
N TYR A 145 -9.74 -17.62 -0.97
CA TYR A 145 -8.37 -17.54 -1.44
C TYR A 145 -7.44 -17.22 -0.26
N ASP A 146 -6.30 -17.91 -0.20
CA ASP A 146 -5.23 -17.68 0.76
C ASP A 146 -4.15 -16.80 0.13
N PHE A 147 -3.87 -15.66 0.75
CA PHE A 147 -2.74 -14.83 0.36
C PHE A 147 -1.45 -15.41 0.93
N GLU A 148 -0.41 -15.51 0.09
CA GLU A 148 0.94 -15.87 0.54
C GLU A 148 1.50 -14.82 1.51
N THR A 149 1.22 -13.53 1.24
CA THR A 149 1.54 -12.41 2.11
C THR A 149 0.25 -11.77 2.61
N PRO A 150 -0.06 -11.81 3.92
CA PRO A 150 -1.28 -11.24 4.47
C PRO A 150 -1.44 -9.74 4.18
N LEU A 151 -2.68 -9.32 3.91
CA LEU A 151 -2.99 -7.92 3.59
C LEU A 151 -3.40 -7.12 4.83
N SER A 152 -2.96 -5.86 4.90
CA SER A 152 -3.37 -4.95 5.98
C SER A 152 -4.69 -4.22 5.64
N PRO A 153 -5.49 -3.83 6.64
CA PRO A 153 -6.62 -2.92 6.47
C PRO A 153 -6.26 -1.68 5.65
N GLY A 154 -7.15 -1.28 4.75
CA GLY A 154 -6.95 -0.17 3.82
C GLY A 154 -6.25 -0.56 2.51
N ALA A 155 -5.62 -1.74 2.43
CA ALA A 155 -5.10 -2.24 1.17
C ALA A 155 -6.20 -2.32 0.11
N LYS A 156 -5.91 -1.79 -1.08
CA LYS A 156 -6.82 -1.75 -2.23
C LYS A 156 -6.16 -2.40 -3.45
N CYS A 157 -5.81 -3.67 -3.32
CA CYS A 157 -4.91 -4.37 -4.25
C CYS A 157 -5.52 -5.62 -4.92
N PHE A 158 -6.82 -5.86 -4.82
CA PHE A 158 -7.49 -6.94 -5.56
C PHE A 158 -8.97 -6.64 -5.86
N LEU A 159 -9.57 -7.47 -6.71
CA LEU A 159 -11.00 -7.55 -6.97
C LEU A 159 -11.43 -8.99 -7.25
N PHE A 160 -12.74 -9.25 -7.28
CA PHE A 160 -13.29 -10.56 -7.68
C PHE A 160 -13.90 -10.47 -9.07
N LYS A 161 -13.85 -11.58 -9.82
CA LYS A 161 -14.41 -11.68 -11.17
C LYS A 161 -14.96 -13.07 -11.48
N ASP A 162 -15.83 -13.14 -12.49
CA ASP A 162 -16.57 -14.36 -12.86
C ASP A 162 -15.85 -15.28 -13.86
N THR A 163 -14.73 -14.81 -14.42
CA THR A 163 -14.00 -15.50 -15.48
C THR A 163 -12.50 -15.25 -15.34
N GLU A 164 -11.67 -16.20 -15.76
CA GLU A 164 -10.22 -16.07 -15.68
C GLU A 164 -9.71 -14.94 -16.60
N SER A 165 -10.02 -15.00 -17.89
CA SER A 165 -9.40 -14.17 -18.92
C SER A 165 -10.26 -13.00 -19.43
N THR A 166 -11.58 -13.05 -19.23
CA THR A 166 -12.50 -11.99 -19.69
C THR A 166 -12.92 -11.05 -18.56
N TRP A 167 -13.54 -9.94 -18.90
CA TRP A 167 -13.97 -8.90 -17.94
C TRP A 167 -15.49 -8.71 -18.00
N ASN A 168 -16.24 -9.81 -17.86
CA ASN A 168 -17.69 -9.80 -18.01
C ASN A 168 -18.38 -9.26 -16.75
N ASN A 169 -18.18 -9.97 -15.63
CA ASN A 169 -18.62 -9.52 -14.31
C ASN A 169 -17.45 -9.49 -13.35
N GLN A 170 -17.45 -8.46 -12.52
CA GLN A 170 -16.42 -8.22 -11.53
C GLN A 170 -17.00 -7.36 -10.42
N THR A 171 -16.31 -7.29 -9.29
CA THR A 171 -16.55 -6.24 -8.30
C THR A 171 -15.83 -4.95 -8.69
N LEU A 172 -16.11 -3.89 -7.96
CA LEU A 172 -15.14 -2.79 -7.79
C LEU A 172 -13.89 -3.31 -7.07
N ASP A 173 -12.80 -2.55 -7.16
CA ASP A 173 -11.61 -2.77 -6.36
C ASP A 173 -11.96 -2.87 -4.87
N ILE A 174 -11.41 -3.88 -4.22
CA ILE A 174 -11.75 -4.23 -2.85
C ILE A 174 -10.79 -3.53 -1.91
N VAL A 175 -11.34 -2.75 -0.98
CA VAL A 175 -10.60 -2.18 0.15
C VAL A 175 -10.74 -3.14 1.34
N VAL A 176 -9.62 -3.65 1.84
CA VAL A 176 -9.58 -4.53 3.02
C VAL A 176 -10.13 -3.78 4.23
N THR A 177 -11.17 -4.34 4.84
CA THR A 177 -11.80 -3.77 6.04
C THR A 177 -11.28 -4.49 7.28
N LYS A 178 -10.92 -3.72 8.30
CA LYS A 178 -10.44 -4.25 9.58
C LYS A 178 -11.45 -5.23 10.18
N ASP A 179 -10.95 -6.34 10.73
CA ASP A 179 -11.71 -7.39 11.43
C ASP A 179 -12.79 -8.09 10.56
N MET A 180 -12.72 -7.93 9.24
CA MET A 180 -13.64 -8.55 8.27
C MET A 180 -12.86 -9.39 7.27
N ASN A 181 -13.45 -10.51 6.85
CA ASN A 181 -12.78 -11.43 5.93
C ASN A 181 -13.70 -11.95 4.80
N CYS A 182 -14.98 -11.62 4.79
CA CYS A 182 -15.93 -12.11 3.79
C CYS A 182 -16.61 -10.97 3.04
N TYR A 183 -16.58 -11.01 1.71
CA TYR A 183 -17.20 -10.03 0.85
C TYR A 183 -18.44 -10.59 0.16
N LEU A 184 -19.61 -9.99 0.43
CA LEU A 184 -20.86 -10.29 -0.27
C LEU A 184 -21.02 -9.34 -1.45
N ALA A 185 -20.78 -9.82 -2.66
CA ALA A 185 -21.01 -9.04 -3.87
C ALA A 185 -22.50 -8.97 -4.22
N ASN A 186 -22.95 -7.80 -4.67
CA ASN A 186 -24.27 -7.65 -5.27
C ASN A 186 -24.28 -8.24 -6.70
N ALA A 187 -25.48 -8.51 -7.23
CA ALA A 187 -25.63 -8.88 -8.63
C ALA A 187 -25.31 -7.70 -9.57
N GLY A 188 -24.83 -7.99 -10.78
CA GLY A 188 -24.53 -7.00 -11.82
C GLY A 188 -23.05 -6.93 -12.22
N SER A 189 -22.77 -6.17 -13.28
CA SER A 189 -21.39 -5.92 -13.74
C SER A 189 -20.77 -4.75 -12.97
N LYS A 190 -19.53 -4.91 -12.50
CA LYS A 190 -18.83 -3.97 -11.59
C LYS A 190 -19.59 -3.72 -10.29
N SER A 191 -20.09 -4.78 -9.68
CA SER A 191 -20.94 -4.66 -8.50
C SER A 191 -20.16 -4.20 -7.26
N GLY A 192 -20.80 -3.37 -6.46
CA GLY A 192 -20.40 -3.17 -5.07
C GLY A 192 -20.85 -4.35 -4.20
N GLY A 193 -20.65 -4.21 -2.90
CA GLY A 193 -20.92 -5.28 -1.95
C GLY A 193 -20.70 -4.82 -0.52
N THR A 194 -20.79 -5.76 0.41
CA THR A 194 -20.65 -5.49 1.84
C THR A 194 -19.72 -6.49 2.49
N TRP A 195 -18.87 -6.02 3.40
CA TRP A 195 -18.01 -6.86 4.22
C TRP A 195 -18.76 -7.46 5.41
N SER A 196 -18.39 -8.68 5.77
CA SER A 196 -18.79 -9.36 6.99
C SER A 196 -17.63 -10.21 7.52
N TYR A 197 -17.80 -10.76 8.72
CA TYR A 197 -16.89 -11.75 9.27
C TYR A 197 -17.48 -13.14 9.10
N TYR A 198 -16.68 -14.06 8.59
CA TYR A 198 -17.00 -15.46 8.38
C TYR A 198 -16.01 -16.35 9.13
N THR A 199 -16.55 -17.41 9.74
CA THR A 199 -15.77 -18.48 10.36
C THR A 199 -16.23 -19.78 9.72
N GLU A 200 -15.28 -20.54 9.17
CA GLU A 200 -15.53 -21.91 8.71
C GLU A 200 -16.02 -22.74 9.91
N LYS A 201 -17.07 -23.54 9.70
CA LYS A 201 -17.65 -24.42 10.73
C LYS A 201 -17.11 -25.83 10.62
#